data_AF-L7F410-F1
#
_entry.id   AF-L7F410-F1
#
_cell.length_a   1.000
_cell.length_b   1.000
_cell.length_c   1.000
_cell.angle_alpha   90.00
_cell.angle_beta   90.00
_cell.angle_gamma   90.00
#
_symmetry.space_group_name_H-M   'P 1'
#
loop_
_entity.id
_entity.type
_entity.pdbx_description
1 polymer ?
#
loop_
_entity_poly.entity_id
_entity_poly.type
_entity_poly.pdbx_seq_one_letter_code
_entity_poly.pdbx_strand_id
1 'polypeptide(L)'
;MAHTALGGMIGVLWLVLPGATADQEGYEVPVSAVGSAPGVSDAPAVADSEEKTSAGDLVLPLVVAGAAVAVAGYSYARRSRRAGTPTTPSVLPPVARPTTPELDRQARKSLVAADDCVRTSREELGFVEGLVGSEAVAPFTEAVRYAEAELSAAFQLRQAYDDNPTDASRAGLDEIVARCVDAGRRLDAEAAGFDRLRALEQDMTGALRHAEVRFRELTARTSAAEATIADLGERYAPTASLLVSGQVEQAKDRLVFATTGLNRARQSADLARPDRAVLQLRAAEGAIAQAEVFVDGVDRLASALAAAAQAVPDALDEAEAAVVEAQERLAEGTAEEVPVGALEGHVSRARATLAAVREEAAAGSYDPLEALRRVAMVSAPLGTVPGAVRLVARRATEAADGFVGTHRGAVGAEARTRLAEARRLLDQDPAEADAFARQARELAERDVRVHGNPYGGRPEHTNGVAGAVLGGILLGDLPDAEAEALTGGAPGSFGGPATRARRGLAP
;
A
#
# COMPACT_ATOMS: atom_id res chain seq x y z
N MET A 1 -12.81 32.89 35.55
CA MET A 1 -12.71 32.25 36.87
C MET A 1 -12.99 30.76 36.69
N ALA A 2 -11.99 29.92 37.01
CA ALA A 2 -12.00 28.48 37.35
C ALA A 2 -13.08 27.57 36.70
N HIS A 3 -12.78 26.49 35.96
CA HIS A 3 -11.84 25.42 36.28
C HIS A 3 -11.16 24.78 35.06
N THR A 4 -9.89 24.45 35.27
CA THR A 4 -8.89 23.89 34.37
C THR A 4 -8.76 22.36 34.49
N ALA A 5 -8.41 21.74 33.35
CA ALA A 5 -7.43 20.67 33.16
C ALA A 5 -7.42 19.42 34.08
N LEU A 6 -7.62 18.24 33.49
CA LEU A 6 -6.80 17.04 33.77
C LEU A 6 -7.08 15.94 32.73
N GLY A 7 -6.04 15.37 32.10
CA GLY A 7 -6.20 14.19 31.25
C GLY A 7 -5.15 14.03 30.14
N GLY A 8 -3.90 14.44 30.35
CA GLY A 8 -2.79 14.16 29.44
C GLY A 8 -1.54 13.81 30.25
N MET A 9 -0.74 12.87 29.73
CA MET A 9 0.48 12.25 30.30
C MET A 9 0.28 10.98 31.14
N ILE A 10 0.20 9.83 30.48
CA ILE A 10 0.91 8.61 30.90
C ILE A 10 1.38 7.89 29.62
N GLY A 11 2.70 7.76 29.43
CA GLY A 11 3.25 6.92 28.35
C GLY A 11 4.52 7.38 27.66
N VAL A 12 5.22 8.43 28.12
CA VAL A 12 6.57 8.77 27.62
C VAL A 12 7.46 9.20 28.79
N LEU A 13 7.83 8.24 29.64
CA LEU A 13 8.89 8.46 30.62
C LEU A 13 9.48 7.13 31.10
N TRP A 14 10.19 6.41 30.22
CA TRP A 14 11.14 5.38 30.70
C TRP A 14 12.28 5.01 29.73
N LEU A 15 12.69 5.91 28.82
CA LEU A 15 13.86 5.64 27.96
C LEU A 15 14.82 6.83 27.85
N VAL A 16 14.82 7.71 28.85
CA VAL A 16 15.84 8.76 28.99
C VAL A 16 16.23 8.85 30.45
N LEU A 17 17.38 8.29 30.81
CA LEU A 17 18.42 8.94 31.62
C LEU A 17 19.69 8.04 31.74
N PRO A 18 20.90 8.59 31.54
CA PRO A 18 22.18 7.93 31.78
C PRO A 18 22.68 8.21 33.21
N GLY A 19 23.50 7.31 33.77
CA GLY A 19 24.11 7.51 35.08
C GLY A 19 25.38 6.67 35.24
N ALA A 20 26.52 7.36 35.26
CA ALA A 20 27.85 6.82 35.53
C ALA A 20 28.10 6.63 37.03
N THR A 21 28.99 5.65 37.33
CA THR A 21 30.17 5.66 38.24
C THR A 21 30.24 4.43 39.15
N ALA A 22 31.25 3.58 38.92
CA ALA A 22 32.14 3.00 39.94
C ALA A 22 33.29 2.21 39.27
N ASP A 23 34.47 2.83 39.28
CA ASP A 23 35.84 2.30 39.42
C ASP A 23 36.23 0.87 38.99
N GLN A 24 37.16 0.86 38.02
CA GLN A 24 38.56 0.39 38.16
C GLN A 24 38.83 -1.11 38.37
N GLU A 25 39.22 -1.80 37.29
CA GLU A 25 40.45 -2.60 37.25
C GLU A 25 40.87 -2.88 35.80
N GLY A 26 42.17 -2.74 35.54
CA GLY A 26 42.73 -2.49 34.21
C GLY A 26 42.93 -3.72 33.32
N TYR A 27 42.98 -3.46 32.02
CA TYR A 27 43.87 -4.18 31.10
C TYR A 27 44.19 -3.29 29.90
N GLU A 28 45.49 -3.15 29.61
CA GLU A 28 46.06 -2.31 28.55
C GLU A 28 45.79 -2.89 27.13
N VAL A 29 45.20 -2.04 26.28
CA VAL A 29 45.54 -1.65 24.87
C VAL A 29 46.71 -2.46 24.24
N PRO A 30 46.65 -2.92 22.95
CA PRO A 30 46.48 -1.95 21.87
C PRO A 30 45.63 -2.26 20.64
N VAL A 31 45.01 -1.16 20.22
CA VAL A 31 44.53 -0.83 18.90
C VAL A 31 45.73 -0.69 17.95
N SER A 32 45.63 -1.23 16.74
CA SER A 32 46.44 -0.78 15.60
C SER A 32 45.51 -0.49 14.43
N ALA A 33 45.61 0.73 13.93
CA ALA A 33 44.92 1.22 12.75
C ALA A 33 45.88 1.25 11.56
N VAL A 34 45.36 0.82 10.40
CA VAL A 34 45.70 1.19 9.01
C VAL A 34 47.15 1.00 8.51
N GLY A 35 47.28 0.23 7.42
CA GLY A 35 48.46 0.24 6.56
C GLY A 35 48.24 -0.47 5.22
N SER A 36 48.34 0.29 4.13
CA SER A 36 48.23 -0.13 2.73
C SER A 36 49.30 -1.15 2.28
N ALA A 37 48.97 -1.90 1.21
CA ALA A 37 49.85 -2.82 0.47
C ALA A 37 51.14 -2.16 -0.06
N PRO A 38 52.20 -2.94 -0.35
CA PRO A 38 52.32 -3.58 -1.68
C PRO A 38 52.87 -5.03 -1.65
N GLY A 39 52.65 -5.77 -2.74
CA GLY A 39 52.98 -7.20 -2.86
C GLY A 39 54.41 -7.52 -3.26
N VAL A 40 54.82 -8.76 -3.01
CA VAL A 40 55.77 -9.57 -3.80
C VAL A 40 55.39 -11.04 -3.62
N SER A 41 55.45 -11.75 -4.75
CA SER A 41 55.28 -13.18 -4.98
C SER A 41 56.10 -14.09 -4.06
N ASP A 42 55.50 -15.19 -3.58
CA ASP A 42 56.06 -16.53 -3.82
C ASP A 42 54.98 -17.61 -3.60
N ALA A 43 54.94 -18.57 -4.52
CA ALA A 43 54.08 -19.75 -4.46
C ALA A 43 54.75 -20.86 -3.61
N PRO A 44 53.96 -21.83 -3.13
CA PRO A 44 54.10 -23.15 -3.76
C PRO A 44 52.76 -23.85 -4.07
N ALA A 45 52.74 -24.44 -5.25
CA ALA A 45 51.94 -25.59 -5.67
C ALA A 45 52.12 -26.80 -4.71
N VAL A 46 51.25 -27.80 -4.54
CA VAL A 46 49.94 -28.21 -5.09
C VAL A 46 49.45 -29.29 -4.12
N ALA A 47 48.15 -29.35 -3.84
CA ALA A 47 47.46 -30.60 -3.54
C ALA A 47 46.03 -30.50 -4.07
N ASP A 48 45.76 -31.26 -5.12
CA ASP A 48 44.48 -31.44 -5.77
C ASP A 48 43.39 -31.85 -4.78
N SER A 49 42.27 -31.15 -4.83
CA SER A 49 40.96 -31.68 -4.48
C SER A 49 39.97 -31.07 -5.44
N GLU A 50 39.76 -31.77 -6.57
CA GLU A 50 38.64 -31.54 -7.47
C GLU A 50 37.33 -31.74 -6.70
N GLU A 51 36.76 -30.67 -6.15
CA GLU A 51 35.36 -30.68 -5.75
C GLU A 51 34.51 -30.45 -7.00
N LYS A 52 34.23 -31.54 -7.71
CA LYS A 52 33.25 -31.59 -8.79
C LYS A 52 31.90 -31.18 -8.21
N THR A 53 31.49 -29.94 -8.41
CA THR A 53 30.09 -29.51 -8.32
C THR A 53 29.26 -30.33 -9.28
N SER A 54 28.68 -31.40 -8.75
CA SER A 54 27.84 -32.34 -9.46
C SER A 54 26.54 -31.64 -9.85
N ALA A 55 26.25 -31.61 -11.15
CA ALA A 55 24.99 -31.16 -11.74
C ALA A 55 23.76 -31.97 -11.29
N GLY A 56 23.89 -32.86 -10.29
CA GLY A 56 22.81 -33.64 -9.69
C GLY A 56 22.03 -32.92 -8.58
N ASP A 57 22.56 -31.86 -7.96
CA ASP A 57 21.93 -31.24 -6.77
C ASP A 57 20.88 -30.16 -7.09
N LEU A 58 20.76 -29.79 -8.38
CA LEU A 58 19.69 -28.93 -8.91
C LEU A 58 18.56 -29.71 -9.59
N VAL A 59 18.72 -31.03 -9.77
CA VAL A 59 17.71 -31.87 -10.45
C VAL A 59 16.60 -32.26 -9.47
N LEU A 60 16.91 -32.47 -8.20
CA LEU A 60 15.93 -32.92 -7.20
C LEU A 60 14.86 -31.85 -6.87
N PRO A 61 15.19 -30.56 -6.67
CA PRO A 61 14.17 -29.52 -6.43
C PRO A 61 13.30 -29.25 -7.66
N LEU A 62 13.89 -29.32 -8.86
CA LEU A 62 13.22 -29.03 -10.13
C LEU A 62 12.29 -30.17 -10.58
N VAL A 63 12.63 -31.43 -10.25
CA VAL A 63 11.77 -32.60 -10.46
C VAL A 63 10.58 -32.61 -9.48
N VAL A 64 10.75 -32.17 -8.23
CA VAL A 64 9.65 -32.06 -7.26
C VAL A 64 8.70 -30.90 -7.62
N ALA A 65 9.24 -29.75 -8.05
CA ALA A 65 8.44 -28.64 -8.57
C ALA A 65 7.69 -29.03 -9.86
N GLY A 66 8.35 -29.76 -10.77
CA GLY A 66 7.73 -30.29 -11.98
C GLY A 66 6.67 -31.36 -11.72
N ALA A 67 6.85 -32.23 -10.72
CA ALA A 67 5.89 -33.24 -10.33
C ALA A 67 4.63 -32.64 -9.69
N ALA A 68 4.75 -31.57 -8.89
CA ALA A 68 3.61 -30.85 -8.35
C ALA A 68 2.79 -30.14 -9.46
N VAL A 69 3.46 -29.53 -10.43
CA VAL A 69 2.83 -28.93 -11.63
C VAL A 69 2.16 -30.01 -12.49
N ALA A 70 2.77 -31.18 -12.65
CA ALA A 70 2.21 -32.29 -13.41
C ALA A 70 1.01 -32.95 -12.71
N VAL A 71 1.05 -33.13 -11.38
CA VAL A 71 -0.07 -33.68 -10.60
C VAL A 71 -1.24 -32.70 -10.55
N ALA A 72 -0.97 -31.40 -10.42
CA ALA A 72 -1.97 -30.33 -10.49
C ALA A 72 -2.60 -30.23 -11.88
N GLY A 73 -1.79 -30.18 -12.94
CA GLY A 73 -2.24 -30.19 -14.34
C GLY A 73 -3.02 -31.46 -14.70
N TYR A 74 -2.59 -32.62 -14.19
CA TYR A 74 -3.31 -33.88 -14.35
C TYR A 74 -4.63 -33.90 -13.58
N SER A 75 -4.71 -33.34 -12.36
CA SER A 75 -5.96 -33.27 -11.60
C SER A 75 -6.99 -32.32 -12.24
N TYR A 76 -6.54 -31.19 -12.81
CA TYR A 76 -7.38 -30.25 -13.55
C TYR A 76 -7.84 -30.83 -14.90
N ALA A 77 -6.92 -31.43 -15.67
CA ALA A 77 -7.25 -32.12 -16.91
C ALA A 77 -8.14 -33.35 -16.68
N ARG A 78 -7.97 -34.08 -15.57
CA ARG A 78 -8.83 -35.20 -15.18
C ARG A 78 -10.21 -34.73 -14.72
N ARG A 79 -10.31 -33.56 -14.09
CA ARG A 79 -11.59 -32.93 -13.73
C ARG A 79 -12.33 -32.43 -14.97
N SER A 80 -11.64 -31.87 -15.96
CA SER A 80 -12.26 -31.42 -17.21
C SER A 80 -12.61 -32.58 -18.15
N ARG A 81 -11.79 -33.64 -18.21
CA ARG A 81 -12.04 -34.83 -19.05
C ARG A 81 -13.07 -35.80 -18.48
N ARG A 82 -13.40 -35.73 -17.18
CA ARG A 82 -14.52 -36.50 -16.57
C ARG A 82 -15.89 -35.85 -16.78
N ALA A 83 -15.97 -34.71 -17.44
CA ALA A 83 -17.23 -34.09 -17.84
C ALA A 83 -17.80 -34.63 -19.17
N GLY A 84 -17.27 -35.73 -19.72
CA GLY A 84 -17.65 -36.20 -21.06
C GLY A 84 -17.59 -37.70 -21.28
N THR A 85 -18.21 -38.54 -20.43
CA THR A 85 -18.82 -39.82 -20.88
C THR A 85 -19.80 -40.33 -19.80
N PRO A 86 -21.11 -40.41 -20.05
CA PRO A 86 -22.07 -40.95 -19.08
C PRO A 86 -22.18 -42.46 -19.23
N THR A 87 -21.70 -43.23 -18.26
CA THR A 87 -22.15 -44.62 -18.07
C THR A 87 -21.96 -45.04 -16.62
N THR A 88 -22.89 -44.66 -15.74
CA THR A 88 -23.38 -45.34 -14.52
C THR A 88 -24.26 -44.35 -13.74
N PRO A 89 -25.53 -44.67 -13.40
CA PRO A 89 -26.39 -43.76 -12.66
C PRO A 89 -26.01 -43.77 -11.17
N SER A 90 -25.19 -42.81 -10.75
CA SER A 90 -25.01 -42.47 -9.33
C SER A 90 -25.75 -41.16 -9.08
N VAL A 91 -26.83 -41.23 -8.31
CA VAL A 91 -27.65 -40.07 -7.90
C VAL A 91 -26.91 -39.35 -6.77
N LEU A 92 -25.82 -38.66 -7.11
CA LEU A 92 -25.35 -37.50 -6.36
C LEU A 92 -25.96 -36.28 -7.05
N PRO A 93 -26.62 -35.36 -6.32
CA PRO A 93 -27.11 -34.14 -6.93
C PRO A 93 -25.93 -33.42 -7.59
N PRO A 94 -26.06 -32.94 -8.84
CA PRO A 94 -25.00 -32.21 -9.49
C PRO A 94 -24.66 -30.99 -8.63
N VAL A 95 -23.38 -30.81 -8.27
CA VAL A 95 -22.92 -29.58 -7.62
C VAL A 95 -23.31 -28.43 -8.54
N ALA A 96 -24.29 -27.63 -8.12
CA ALA A 96 -24.80 -26.53 -8.90
C ALA A 96 -23.66 -25.54 -9.16
N ARG A 97 -23.46 -25.16 -10.43
CA ARG A 97 -22.49 -24.10 -10.75
C ARG A 97 -22.98 -22.79 -10.12
N PRO A 98 -22.09 -21.94 -9.57
CA PRO A 98 -22.51 -20.67 -8.99
C PRO A 98 -23.22 -19.81 -10.03
N THR A 99 -24.25 -19.08 -9.63
CA THR A 99 -24.95 -18.10 -10.46
C THR A 99 -24.01 -16.93 -10.82
N THR A 100 -24.33 -16.16 -11.86
CA THR A 100 -23.51 -14.99 -12.24
C THR A 100 -23.36 -13.97 -11.09
N PRO A 101 -24.41 -13.64 -10.32
CA PRO A 101 -24.26 -12.76 -9.15
C PRO A 101 -23.38 -13.34 -8.03
N GLU A 102 -23.40 -14.67 -7.83
CA GLU A 102 -22.49 -15.32 -6.88
C GLU A 102 -21.03 -15.25 -7.36
N LEU A 103 -20.81 -15.42 -8.67
CA LEU A 103 -19.50 -15.30 -9.26
C LEU A 103 -18.98 -13.85 -9.22
N ASP A 104 -19.82 -12.85 -9.44
CA ASP A 104 -19.44 -11.44 -9.28
C ASP A 104 -19.00 -11.15 -7.84
N ARG A 105 -19.78 -11.61 -6.85
CA ARG A 105 -19.38 -11.50 -5.43
C ARG A 105 -18.05 -12.21 -5.15
N GLN A 106 -17.84 -13.38 -5.73
CA GLN A 106 -16.58 -14.11 -5.58
C GLN A 106 -15.41 -13.36 -6.22
N ALA A 107 -15.59 -12.77 -7.41
CA ALA A 107 -14.59 -11.97 -8.09
C ALA A 107 -14.20 -10.75 -7.25
N ARG A 108 -15.18 -9.99 -6.72
CA ARG A 108 -14.94 -8.85 -5.82
C ARG A 108 -14.13 -9.28 -4.59
N LYS A 109 -14.52 -10.36 -3.92
CA LYS A 109 -13.80 -10.89 -2.75
C LYS A 109 -12.37 -11.32 -3.10
N SER A 110 -12.18 -11.95 -4.25
CA SER A 110 -10.86 -12.42 -4.70
C SER A 110 -9.92 -11.26 -5.00
N LEU A 111 -10.43 -10.18 -5.63
CA LEU A 111 -9.67 -8.95 -5.87
C LEU A 111 -9.21 -8.29 -4.57
N VAL A 112 -10.10 -8.13 -3.58
CA VAL A 112 -9.78 -7.57 -2.27
C VAL A 112 -8.74 -8.42 -1.56
N ALA A 113 -8.96 -9.74 -1.50
CA ALA A 113 -8.04 -10.66 -0.83
C ALA A 113 -6.65 -10.66 -1.48
N ALA A 114 -6.56 -10.66 -2.82
CA ALA A 114 -5.29 -10.64 -3.54
C ALA A 114 -4.55 -9.30 -3.37
N ASP A 115 -5.24 -8.16 -3.45
CA ASP A 115 -4.65 -6.84 -3.20
C ASP A 115 -4.08 -6.76 -1.78
N ASP A 116 -4.84 -7.19 -0.76
CA ASP A 116 -4.35 -7.22 0.62
C ASP A 116 -3.11 -8.11 0.80
N CYS A 117 -3.05 -9.26 0.11
CA CYS A 117 -1.87 -10.14 0.13
C CYS A 117 -0.65 -9.45 -0.47
N VAL A 118 -0.81 -8.78 -1.63
CA VAL A 118 0.27 -8.04 -2.28
C VAL A 118 0.77 -6.91 -1.39
N ARG A 119 -0.15 -6.13 -0.79
CA ARG A 119 0.21 -5.00 0.09
C ARG A 119 0.93 -5.48 1.35
N THR A 120 0.42 -6.52 2.02
CA THR A 120 1.07 -7.15 3.18
C THR A 120 2.46 -7.68 2.82
N SER A 121 2.58 -8.34 1.65
CA SER A 121 3.86 -8.89 1.17
C SER A 121 4.89 -7.80 0.88
N ARG A 122 4.48 -6.66 0.30
CA ARG A 122 5.36 -5.48 0.09
C ARG A 122 5.82 -4.87 1.41
N GLU A 123 4.90 -4.73 2.38
CA GLU A 123 5.22 -4.19 3.71
C GLU A 123 6.27 -5.06 4.41
N GLU A 124 6.06 -6.38 4.45
CA GLU A 124 7.03 -7.28 5.07
C GLU A 124 8.36 -7.31 4.31
N LEU A 125 8.31 -7.27 2.97
CA LEU A 125 9.51 -7.25 2.12
C LEU A 125 10.38 -6.03 2.42
N GLY A 126 9.79 -4.84 2.53
CA GLY A 126 10.54 -3.61 2.85
C GLY A 126 11.23 -3.66 4.22
N PHE A 127 10.62 -4.31 5.22
CA PHE A 127 11.26 -4.53 6.52
C PHE A 127 12.45 -5.48 6.45
N VAL A 128 12.36 -6.53 5.63
CA VAL A 128 13.44 -7.52 5.46
C VAL A 128 14.57 -6.96 4.61
N GLU A 129 14.24 -6.29 3.50
CA GLU A 129 15.23 -5.70 2.60
C GLU A 129 16.16 -4.72 3.32
N GLY A 130 15.65 -3.93 4.26
CA GLY A 130 16.46 -3.03 5.09
C GLY A 130 17.49 -3.73 5.98
N LEU A 131 17.32 -5.03 6.25
CA LEU A 131 18.19 -5.86 7.08
C LEU A 131 19.19 -6.66 6.25
N VAL A 132 18.70 -7.43 5.26
CA VAL A 132 19.52 -8.35 4.45
C VAL A 132 20.08 -7.75 3.15
N GLY A 133 19.55 -6.60 2.72
CA GLY A 133 19.84 -6.00 1.43
C GLY A 133 19.03 -6.60 0.27
N SER A 134 19.05 -5.90 -0.87
CA SER A 134 18.19 -6.17 -2.04
C SER A 134 18.47 -7.51 -2.74
N GLU A 135 19.72 -7.98 -2.74
CA GLU A 135 20.10 -9.24 -3.40
C GLU A 135 19.44 -10.46 -2.74
N ALA A 136 19.43 -10.50 -1.41
CA ALA A 136 18.86 -11.60 -0.63
C ALA A 136 17.33 -11.69 -0.77
N VAL A 137 16.66 -10.56 -1.04
CA VAL A 137 15.20 -10.52 -1.20
C VAL A 137 14.72 -10.67 -2.65
N ALA A 138 15.63 -10.70 -3.64
CA ALA A 138 15.27 -10.65 -5.06
C ALA A 138 14.20 -11.66 -5.51
N PRO A 139 14.20 -12.95 -5.07
CA PRO A 139 13.15 -13.90 -5.43
C PRO A 139 11.74 -13.48 -4.95
N PHE A 140 11.66 -12.84 -3.78
CA PHE A 140 10.42 -12.37 -3.18
C PHE A 140 9.92 -11.09 -3.85
N THR A 141 10.83 -10.18 -4.18
CA THR A 141 10.53 -9.00 -4.99
C THR A 141 9.93 -9.40 -6.34
N GLU A 142 10.49 -10.42 -6.98
CA GLU A 142 9.97 -10.95 -8.25
C GLU A 142 8.58 -11.59 -8.09
N ALA A 143 8.34 -12.32 -7.00
CA ALA A 143 7.03 -12.90 -6.70
C ALA A 143 5.95 -11.83 -6.50
N VAL A 144 6.29 -10.77 -5.78
CA VAL A 144 5.41 -9.62 -5.55
C VAL A 144 5.12 -8.90 -6.87
N ARG A 145 6.14 -8.62 -7.69
CA ARG A 145 5.98 -8.00 -9.02
C ARG A 145 5.08 -8.83 -9.95
N TYR A 146 5.21 -10.14 -9.94
CA TYR A 146 4.32 -11.02 -10.70
C TYR A 146 2.87 -10.91 -10.22
N ALA A 147 2.64 -10.99 -8.90
CA ALA A 147 1.31 -10.88 -8.33
C ALA A 147 0.64 -9.53 -8.62
N GLU A 148 1.42 -8.44 -8.63
CA GLU A 148 0.96 -7.11 -9.03
C GLU A 148 0.52 -7.04 -10.50
N ALA A 149 1.25 -7.69 -11.39
CA ALA A 149 0.91 -7.74 -12.81
C ALA A 149 -0.42 -8.48 -13.04
N GLU A 150 -0.61 -9.63 -12.39
CA GLU A 150 -1.86 -10.38 -12.45
C GLU A 150 -3.04 -9.61 -11.84
N LEU A 151 -2.81 -8.95 -10.71
CA LEU A 151 -3.83 -8.13 -10.06
C LEU A 151 -4.21 -6.92 -10.91
N SER A 152 -3.24 -6.27 -11.56
CA SER A 152 -3.49 -5.16 -12.48
C SER A 152 -4.35 -5.60 -13.66
N ALA A 153 -4.05 -6.76 -14.25
CA ALA A 153 -4.87 -7.34 -15.33
C ALA A 153 -6.29 -7.70 -14.83
N ALA A 154 -6.41 -8.24 -13.62
CA ALA A 154 -7.70 -8.56 -13.02
C ALA A 154 -8.56 -7.29 -12.77
N PHE A 155 -7.95 -6.18 -12.33
CA PHE A 155 -8.66 -4.91 -12.17
C PHE A 155 -9.06 -4.27 -13.50
N GLN A 156 -8.28 -4.42 -14.57
CA GLN A 156 -8.68 -3.97 -15.91
C GLN A 156 -9.92 -4.71 -16.41
N LEU A 157 -9.95 -6.04 -16.25
CA LEU A 157 -11.14 -6.85 -16.55
C LEU A 157 -12.33 -6.44 -15.68
N ARG A 158 -12.08 -6.10 -14.41
CA ARG A 158 -13.10 -5.61 -13.49
C ARG A 158 -13.69 -4.28 -13.94
N GLN A 159 -12.84 -3.33 -14.33
CA GLN A 159 -13.26 -2.03 -14.82
C GLN A 159 -14.13 -2.19 -16.08
N ALA A 160 -13.70 -3.00 -17.04
CA ALA A 160 -14.49 -3.29 -18.24
C ALA A 160 -15.84 -3.96 -17.94
N TYR A 161 -15.89 -4.84 -16.93
CA TYR A 161 -17.13 -5.45 -16.44
C TYR A 161 -18.08 -4.42 -15.83
N ASP A 162 -17.55 -3.51 -15.00
CA ASP A 162 -18.34 -2.49 -14.30
C ASP A 162 -18.85 -1.41 -15.26
N ASP A 163 -18.12 -1.10 -16.34
CA ASP A 163 -18.53 -0.12 -17.35
C ASP A 163 -19.62 -0.66 -18.30
N ASN A 164 -19.64 -1.97 -18.58
CA ASN A 164 -20.60 -2.59 -19.50
C ASN A 164 -21.22 -3.89 -18.94
N PRO A 165 -22.07 -3.81 -17.90
CA PRO A 165 -22.59 -4.98 -17.19
C PRO A 165 -23.56 -5.84 -18.03
N THR A 166 -24.15 -5.30 -19.10
CA THR A 166 -25.09 -6.02 -19.98
C THR A 166 -24.39 -6.95 -20.98
N ASP A 167 -23.17 -6.59 -21.37
CA ASP A 167 -22.31 -7.39 -22.27
C ASP A 167 -21.35 -8.29 -21.49
N ALA A 168 -21.42 -8.21 -20.16
CA ALA A 168 -20.47 -8.83 -19.27
C ALA A 168 -20.61 -10.35 -19.25
N SER A 169 -19.58 -11.03 -19.77
CA SER A 169 -19.56 -12.48 -19.85
C SER A 169 -19.16 -13.09 -18.50
N ARG A 170 -19.81 -14.21 -18.15
CA ARG A 170 -19.38 -15.09 -17.07
C ARG A 170 -17.88 -15.46 -17.18
N ALA A 171 -17.38 -15.61 -18.41
CA ALA A 171 -15.98 -15.91 -18.68
C ALA A 171 -15.02 -14.81 -18.18
N GLY A 172 -15.41 -13.53 -18.25
CA GLY A 172 -14.63 -12.42 -17.70
C GLY A 172 -14.52 -12.48 -16.18
N LEU A 173 -15.62 -12.82 -15.48
CA LEU A 173 -15.59 -13.01 -14.02
C LEU A 173 -14.76 -14.23 -13.61
N ASP A 174 -14.86 -15.34 -14.35
CA ASP A 174 -14.03 -16.53 -14.12
C ASP A 174 -12.54 -16.20 -14.31
N GLU A 175 -12.19 -15.40 -15.33
CA GLU A 175 -10.81 -14.94 -15.57
C GLU A 175 -10.30 -14.01 -14.45
N ILE A 176 -11.12 -13.08 -13.94
CA ILE A 176 -10.76 -12.25 -12.77
C ILE A 176 -10.38 -13.14 -11.59
N VAL A 177 -11.21 -14.14 -11.28
CA VAL A 177 -10.94 -15.08 -10.18
C VAL A 177 -9.67 -15.88 -10.44
N ALA A 178 -9.46 -16.38 -11.66
CA ALA A 178 -8.28 -17.14 -12.02
C ALA A 178 -6.98 -16.34 -11.81
N ARG A 179 -6.94 -15.08 -12.26
CA ARG A 179 -5.78 -14.19 -12.06
C ARG A 179 -5.50 -13.90 -10.59
N CYS A 180 -6.54 -13.66 -9.80
CA CYS A 180 -6.38 -13.48 -8.35
C CYS A 180 -5.81 -14.75 -7.68
N VAL A 181 -6.24 -15.93 -8.13
CA VAL A 181 -5.72 -17.22 -7.65
C VAL A 181 -4.27 -17.41 -8.04
N ASP A 182 -3.88 -17.07 -9.27
CA ASP A 182 -2.48 -17.18 -9.72
C ASP A 182 -1.55 -16.20 -9.01
N ALA A 183 -1.99 -14.96 -8.80
CA ALA A 183 -1.28 -13.98 -7.97
C ALA A 183 -1.04 -14.52 -6.55
N GLY A 184 -2.10 -15.03 -5.91
CA GLY A 184 -2.03 -15.64 -4.58
C GLY A 184 -1.09 -16.85 -4.54
N ARG A 185 -1.22 -17.77 -5.50
CA ARG A 185 -0.39 -18.98 -5.59
C ARG A 185 1.09 -18.66 -5.74
N ARG A 186 1.45 -17.63 -6.52
CA ARG A 186 2.84 -17.18 -6.65
C ARG A 186 3.43 -16.73 -5.31
N LEU A 187 2.66 -15.96 -4.53
CA LEU A 187 3.08 -15.49 -3.21
C LEU A 187 3.14 -16.64 -2.20
N ASP A 188 2.14 -17.53 -2.20
CA ASP A 188 2.09 -18.72 -1.34
C ASP A 188 3.30 -19.64 -1.55
N ALA A 189 3.77 -19.78 -2.79
CA ALA A 189 4.94 -20.60 -3.11
C ALA A 189 6.24 -20.11 -2.44
N GLU A 190 6.36 -18.79 -2.20
CA GLU A 190 7.55 -18.19 -1.59
C GLU A 190 7.43 -18.01 -0.07
N ALA A 191 6.23 -18.16 0.51
CA ALA A 191 5.97 -17.85 1.92
C ALA A 191 6.92 -18.57 2.89
N ALA A 192 7.15 -19.87 2.67
CA ALA A 192 8.08 -20.65 3.51
C ALA A 192 9.55 -20.23 3.29
N GLY A 193 9.92 -19.80 2.08
CA GLY A 193 11.24 -19.25 1.79
C GLY A 193 11.46 -17.93 2.51
N PHE A 194 10.45 -17.06 2.48
CA PHE A 194 10.49 -15.76 3.14
C PHE A 194 10.58 -15.94 4.67
N ASP A 195 9.80 -16.86 5.23
CA ASP A 195 9.90 -17.23 6.64
C ASP A 195 11.30 -17.71 7.03
N ARG A 196 11.96 -18.50 6.18
CA ARG A 196 13.35 -18.93 6.40
C ARG A 196 14.31 -17.77 6.32
N LEU A 197 14.18 -16.87 5.35
CA LEU A 197 15.01 -15.67 5.28
C LEU A 197 14.91 -14.87 6.59
N ARG A 198 13.69 -14.73 7.11
CA ARG A 198 13.43 -14.06 8.40
C ARG A 198 13.89 -14.85 9.63
N ALA A 199 14.04 -16.16 9.53
CA ALA A 199 14.55 -17.03 10.61
C ALA A 199 16.08 -17.19 10.58
N LEU A 200 16.70 -17.07 9.39
CA LEU A 200 18.14 -17.16 9.16
C LEU A 200 18.88 -15.90 9.68
N GLU A 201 18.15 -14.83 9.98
CA GLU A 201 18.68 -13.51 10.37
C GLU A 201 18.76 -13.22 11.88
N GLN A 202 18.97 -14.25 12.69
CA GLN A 202 19.37 -14.16 14.11
C GLN A 202 18.24 -13.79 15.10
N ASP A 203 18.41 -14.34 16.30
CA ASP A 203 17.67 -14.14 17.56
C ASP A 203 16.64 -13.00 17.56
N MET A 204 15.41 -13.28 18.00
CA MET A 204 14.27 -12.35 18.15
C MET A 204 14.68 -10.95 18.64
N THR A 205 15.71 -10.89 19.49
CA THR A 205 16.41 -9.68 19.94
C THR A 205 16.82 -8.71 18.81
N GLY A 206 17.43 -9.20 17.73
CA GLY A 206 17.89 -8.38 16.60
C GLY A 206 16.74 -7.75 15.82
N ALA A 207 15.76 -8.57 15.44
CA ALA A 207 14.55 -8.11 14.74
C ALA A 207 13.75 -7.09 15.59
N LEU A 208 13.64 -7.35 16.90
CA LEU A 208 13.00 -6.41 17.84
C LEU A 208 13.76 -5.08 17.90
N ARG A 209 15.10 -5.11 17.99
CA ARG A 209 15.93 -3.90 18.02
C ARG A 209 15.75 -3.05 16.76
N HIS A 210 15.71 -3.69 15.59
CA HIS A 210 15.49 -2.98 14.32
C HIS A 210 14.10 -2.30 14.29
N ALA A 211 13.05 -3.02 14.67
CA ALA A 211 11.70 -2.47 14.72
C ALA A 211 11.59 -1.30 15.74
N GLU A 212 12.29 -1.38 16.88
CA GLU A 212 12.35 -0.28 17.85
C GLU A 212 13.08 0.97 17.33
N VAL A 213 14.14 0.81 16.54
CA VAL A 213 14.84 1.93 15.90
C VAL A 213 13.90 2.63 14.93
N ARG A 214 13.27 1.87 14.02
CA ARG A 214 12.27 2.40 13.07
C ARG A 214 11.10 3.09 13.78
N PHE A 215 10.60 2.50 14.87
CA PHE A 215 9.56 3.09 15.70
C PHE A 215 9.97 4.45 16.28
N ARG A 216 11.19 4.57 16.82
CA ARG A 216 11.70 5.83 17.39
C ARG A 216 11.91 6.91 16.34
N GLU A 217 12.49 6.54 15.19
CA GLU A 217 12.65 7.44 14.04
C GLU A 217 11.28 7.97 13.59
N LEU A 218 10.31 7.08 13.42
CA LEU A 218 8.98 7.47 12.97
C LEU A 218 8.23 8.32 13.99
N THR A 219 8.38 8.04 15.29
CA THR A 219 7.82 8.88 16.35
C THR A 219 8.35 10.32 16.27
N ALA A 220 9.66 10.49 16.04
CA ALA A 220 10.25 11.81 15.86
C ALA A 220 9.72 12.51 14.59
N ARG A 221 9.58 11.76 13.48
CA ARG A 221 9.00 12.29 12.24
C ARG A 221 7.52 12.67 12.38
N THR A 222 6.73 11.95 13.19
CA THR A 222 5.33 12.31 13.46
C THR A 222 5.22 13.68 14.13
N SER A 223 6.11 14.00 15.07
CA SER A 223 6.16 15.36 15.65
C SER A 223 6.57 16.42 14.62
N ALA A 224 7.48 16.11 13.70
CA ALA A 224 7.82 17.03 12.60
C ALA A 224 6.65 17.25 11.64
N ALA A 225 5.86 16.22 11.34
CA ALA A 225 4.68 16.30 10.49
C ALA A 225 3.60 17.24 11.07
N GLU A 226 3.45 17.31 12.40
CA GLU A 226 2.58 18.31 13.04
C GLU A 226 2.99 19.74 12.73
N ALA A 227 4.29 20.03 12.85
CA ALA A 227 4.84 21.33 12.51
C ALA A 227 4.63 21.65 11.02
N THR A 228 4.82 20.66 10.13
CA THR A 228 4.55 20.80 8.70
C THR A 228 3.08 21.15 8.44
N ILE A 229 2.13 20.47 9.08
CA ILE A 229 0.70 20.79 8.90
C ILE A 229 0.37 22.21 9.38
N ALA A 230 0.92 22.63 10.51
CA ALA A 230 0.73 23.99 11.02
C ALA A 230 1.25 25.04 10.02
N ASP A 231 2.46 24.84 9.50
CA ASP A 231 3.10 25.70 8.49
C ASP A 231 2.32 25.72 7.15
N LEU A 232 1.74 24.58 6.73
CA LEU A 232 0.82 24.54 5.59
C LEU A 232 -0.45 25.36 5.83
N GLY A 233 -0.99 25.33 7.05
CA GLY A 233 -2.17 26.11 7.45
C GLY A 233 -1.93 27.62 7.51
N GLU A 234 -0.69 28.06 7.72
CA GLU A 234 -0.32 29.48 7.64
C GLU A 234 -0.14 29.96 6.18
N ARG A 235 0.36 29.08 5.30
CA ARG A 235 0.72 29.43 3.91
C ARG A 235 -0.38 29.26 2.89
N TYR A 236 -1.27 28.28 3.06
CA TYR A 236 -2.27 27.90 2.06
C TYR A 236 -3.68 27.98 2.61
N ALA A 237 -4.68 27.94 1.72
CA ALA A 237 -6.08 27.86 2.14
C ALA A 237 -6.35 26.55 2.91
N PRO A 238 -7.31 26.51 3.86
CA PRO A 238 -7.63 25.29 4.62
C PRO A 238 -7.95 24.08 3.74
N THR A 239 -8.52 24.29 2.56
CA THR A 239 -8.83 23.24 1.58
C THR A 239 -7.60 22.47 1.11
N ALA A 240 -6.43 23.14 1.05
CA ALA A 240 -5.17 22.55 0.60
C ALA A 240 -4.68 21.42 1.52
N SER A 241 -5.05 21.46 2.81
CA SER A 241 -4.62 20.49 3.83
C SER A 241 -5.68 19.43 4.15
N LEU A 242 -6.86 19.47 3.53
CA LEU A 242 -7.97 18.55 3.85
C LEU A 242 -7.59 17.08 3.68
N LEU A 243 -6.77 16.75 2.67
CA LEU A 243 -6.38 15.37 2.36
C LEU A 243 -5.51 14.70 3.44
N VAL A 244 -4.80 15.52 4.23
CA VAL A 244 -3.94 15.04 5.33
C VAL A 244 -4.55 15.31 6.70
N SER A 245 -5.77 15.86 6.75
CA SER A 245 -6.49 16.10 8.00
C SER A 245 -6.63 14.79 8.77
N GLY A 246 -6.20 14.79 10.04
CA GLY A 246 -6.23 13.62 10.91
C GLY A 246 -5.15 12.56 10.65
N GLN A 247 -4.29 12.68 9.62
CA GLN A 247 -3.25 11.68 9.36
C GLN A 247 -2.25 11.56 10.51
N VAL A 248 -1.89 12.67 11.15
CA VAL A 248 -1.03 12.65 12.36
C VAL A 248 -1.68 11.85 13.49
N GLU A 249 -2.98 12.06 13.73
CA GLU A 249 -3.70 11.35 14.79
C GLU A 249 -3.82 9.86 14.47
N GLN A 250 -4.01 9.50 13.20
CA GLN A 250 -3.98 8.10 12.75
C GLN A 250 -2.57 7.50 12.88
N ALA A 251 -1.50 8.25 12.59
CA ALA A 251 -0.13 7.81 12.80
C ALA A 251 0.14 7.54 14.29
N LYS A 252 -0.27 8.45 15.18
CA LYS A 252 -0.17 8.25 16.64
C LYS A 252 -0.92 7.01 17.10
N ASP A 253 -2.14 6.79 16.60
CA ASP A 253 -2.94 5.60 16.92
C ASP A 253 -2.20 4.30 16.52
N ARG A 254 -1.60 4.26 15.33
CA ARG A 254 -0.75 3.13 14.90
C ARG A 254 0.50 2.98 15.76
N LEU A 255 1.16 4.08 16.15
CA LEU A 255 2.34 4.03 17.02
C LEU A 255 1.99 3.54 18.44
N VAL A 256 0.81 3.87 18.97
CA VAL A 256 0.32 3.33 20.24
C VAL A 256 0.11 1.81 20.15
N PHE A 257 -0.49 1.34 19.05
CA PHE A 257 -0.62 -0.09 18.79
C PHE A 257 0.76 -0.78 18.66
N ALA A 258 1.68 -0.19 17.90
CA ALA A 258 3.05 -0.69 17.73
C ALA A 258 3.79 -0.79 19.06
N THR A 259 3.67 0.21 19.93
CA THR A 259 4.27 0.21 21.28
C THR A 259 3.79 -0.99 22.09
N THR A 260 2.50 -1.27 22.05
CA THR A 260 1.90 -2.42 22.73
C THR A 260 2.44 -3.74 22.17
N GLY A 261 2.50 -3.86 20.83
CA GLY A 261 3.06 -5.03 20.14
C GLY A 261 4.53 -5.28 20.46
N LEU A 262 5.39 -4.26 20.39
CA LEU A 262 6.82 -4.37 20.70
C LEU A 262 7.07 -4.82 22.16
N ASN A 263 6.32 -4.26 23.12
CA ASN A 263 6.45 -4.67 24.53
C ASN A 263 6.00 -6.12 24.75
N ARG A 264 4.91 -6.55 24.12
CA ARG A 264 4.43 -7.94 24.19
C ARG A 264 5.39 -8.91 23.48
N ALA A 265 6.00 -8.48 22.38
CA ALA A 265 7.02 -9.25 21.68
C ALA A 265 8.23 -9.49 22.59
N ARG A 266 8.75 -8.43 23.24
CA ARG A 266 9.84 -8.53 24.21
C ARG A 266 9.51 -9.49 25.36
N GLN A 267 8.36 -9.29 26.00
CA GLN A 267 7.92 -10.15 27.10
C GLN A 267 7.80 -11.62 26.66
N SER A 268 7.28 -11.87 25.45
CA SER A 268 7.15 -13.23 24.93
C SER A 268 8.52 -13.86 24.63
N ALA A 269 9.49 -13.07 24.15
CA ALA A 269 10.86 -13.51 23.95
C ALA A 269 11.53 -13.88 25.28
N ASP A 270 11.39 -13.03 26.31
CA ASP A 270 11.93 -13.26 27.66
C ASP A 270 11.33 -14.51 28.32
N LEU A 271 10.06 -14.81 28.03
CA LEU A 271 9.36 -16.00 28.50
C LEU A 271 9.61 -17.26 27.65
N ALA A 272 10.54 -17.22 26.70
CA ALA A 272 10.85 -18.30 25.76
C ALA A 272 9.61 -18.80 24.97
N ARG A 273 8.75 -17.86 24.54
CA ARG A 273 7.57 -18.09 23.69
C ARG A 273 7.78 -17.47 22.30
N PRO A 274 8.66 -18.03 21.45
CA PRO A 274 9.10 -17.41 20.21
C PRO A 274 7.94 -17.18 19.22
N ASP A 275 7.00 -18.11 19.09
CA ASP A 275 5.88 -17.96 18.16
C ASP A 275 4.98 -16.76 18.50
N ARG A 276 4.74 -16.54 19.80
CA ARG A 276 4.00 -15.36 20.27
C ARG A 276 4.81 -14.07 20.10
N ALA A 277 6.13 -14.13 20.30
CA ALA A 277 7.00 -12.98 20.08
C ALA A 277 6.98 -12.54 18.61
N VAL A 278 7.10 -13.49 17.67
CA VAL A 278 7.01 -13.24 16.22
C VAL A 278 5.69 -12.59 15.88
N LEU A 279 4.57 -13.14 16.36
CA LEU A 279 3.23 -12.59 16.10
C LEU A 279 3.09 -11.13 16.53
N GLN A 280 3.50 -10.81 17.75
CA GLN A 280 3.39 -9.45 18.28
C GLN A 280 4.34 -8.48 17.57
N LEU A 281 5.52 -8.96 17.17
CA LEU A 281 6.46 -8.19 16.36
C LEU A 281 5.86 -7.87 14.98
N ARG A 282 5.19 -8.82 14.31
CA ARG A 282 4.53 -8.57 13.00
C ARG A 282 3.46 -7.51 13.05
N ALA A 283 2.61 -7.61 14.07
CA ALA A 283 1.58 -6.62 14.28
C ALA A 283 2.19 -5.22 14.47
N ALA A 284 3.30 -5.12 15.22
CA ALA A 284 4.01 -3.86 15.41
C ALA A 284 4.69 -3.36 14.13
N GLU A 285 5.38 -4.21 13.38
CA GLU A 285 6.00 -3.87 12.08
C GLU A 285 4.96 -3.31 11.10
N GLY A 286 3.82 -3.99 10.95
CA GLY A 286 2.72 -3.51 10.08
C GLY A 286 2.16 -2.16 10.54
N ALA A 287 2.06 -1.92 11.85
CA ALA A 287 1.63 -0.63 12.37
C ALA A 287 2.65 0.49 12.14
N ILE A 288 3.95 0.19 12.27
CA ILE A 288 5.03 1.13 11.92
C ILE A 288 4.96 1.47 10.42
N ALA A 289 4.79 0.48 9.54
CA ALA A 289 4.64 0.71 8.10
C ALA A 289 3.47 1.66 7.79
N GLN A 290 2.31 1.44 8.42
CA GLN A 290 1.14 2.29 8.17
C GLN A 290 1.28 3.70 8.75
N ALA A 291 1.91 3.84 9.92
CA ALA A 291 2.24 5.16 10.46
C ALA A 291 3.17 5.94 9.51
N GLU A 292 4.11 5.26 8.85
CA GLU A 292 5.00 5.87 7.85
C GLU A 292 4.22 6.36 6.62
N VAL A 293 3.24 5.60 6.13
CA VAL A 293 2.38 6.04 5.01
C VAL A 293 1.67 7.36 5.32
N PHE A 294 1.19 7.55 6.56
CA PHE A 294 0.56 8.80 7.00
C PHE A 294 1.56 9.96 7.09
N VAL A 295 2.72 9.74 7.72
CA VAL A 295 3.75 10.77 7.86
C VAL A 295 4.29 11.19 6.49
N ASP A 296 4.61 10.24 5.63
CA ASP A 296 5.05 10.52 4.26
C ASP A 296 3.94 11.22 3.44
N GLY A 297 2.68 10.96 3.76
CA GLY A 297 1.54 11.64 3.13
C GLY A 297 1.56 13.15 3.35
N VAL A 298 1.93 13.58 4.57
CA VAL A 298 2.12 14.99 4.93
C VAL A 298 3.30 15.59 4.15
N ASP A 299 4.45 14.91 4.15
CA ASP A 299 5.66 15.37 3.46
C ASP A 299 5.45 15.50 1.94
N ARG A 300 4.75 14.52 1.34
CA ARG A 300 4.37 14.54 -0.08
C ARG A 300 3.41 15.68 -0.39
N LEU A 301 2.41 15.93 0.45
CA LEU A 301 1.48 17.03 0.24
C LEU A 301 2.20 18.38 0.31
N ALA A 302 3.08 18.58 1.30
CA ALA A 302 3.83 19.82 1.43
C ALA A 302 4.68 20.09 0.17
N SER A 303 5.39 19.07 -0.31
CA SER A 303 6.18 19.16 -1.55
C SER A 303 5.30 19.40 -2.78
N ALA A 304 4.12 18.79 -2.84
CA ALA A 304 3.17 18.96 -3.93
C ALA A 304 2.56 20.35 -3.98
N LEU A 305 2.18 20.92 -2.84
CA LEU A 305 1.64 22.28 -2.75
C LEU A 305 2.69 23.32 -3.15
N ALA A 306 3.95 23.13 -2.75
CA ALA A 306 5.05 23.98 -3.18
C ALA A 306 5.28 23.91 -4.71
N ALA A 307 5.34 22.70 -5.28
CA ALA A 307 5.49 22.52 -6.72
C ALA A 307 4.28 23.06 -7.50
N ALA A 308 3.07 22.86 -6.98
CA ALA A 308 1.86 23.38 -7.60
C ALA A 308 1.81 24.90 -7.57
N ALA A 309 2.19 25.54 -6.46
CA ALA A 309 2.28 26.99 -6.36
C ALA A 309 3.24 27.59 -7.39
N GLN A 310 4.37 26.93 -7.66
CA GLN A 310 5.32 27.33 -8.71
C GLN A 310 4.77 27.14 -10.12
N ALA A 311 3.93 26.13 -10.35
CA ALA A 311 3.38 25.81 -11.67
C ALA A 311 2.12 26.62 -12.04
N VAL A 312 1.45 27.25 -11.08
CA VAL A 312 0.20 27.99 -11.31
C VAL A 312 0.37 29.14 -12.32
N PRO A 313 1.41 30.01 -12.25
CA PRO A 313 1.60 31.08 -13.23
C PRO A 313 1.73 30.55 -14.67
N ASP A 314 2.61 29.57 -14.89
CA ASP A 314 2.83 28.99 -16.23
C ASP A 314 1.55 28.33 -16.78
N ALA A 315 0.80 27.62 -15.93
CA ALA A 315 -0.46 26.99 -16.33
C ALA A 315 -1.54 28.03 -16.68
N LEU A 316 -1.57 29.18 -15.99
CA LEU A 316 -2.46 30.30 -16.30
C LEU A 316 -2.13 30.94 -17.65
N ASP A 317 -0.84 31.14 -17.93
CA ASP A 317 -0.37 31.71 -19.20
C ASP A 317 -0.66 30.77 -20.39
N GLU A 318 -0.41 29.46 -20.22
CA GLU A 318 -0.75 28.43 -21.21
C GLU A 318 -2.27 28.40 -21.50
N ALA A 319 -3.09 28.45 -20.46
CA ALA A 319 -4.54 28.47 -20.60
C ALA A 319 -5.06 29.76 -21.26
N GLU A 320 -4.43 30.90 -21.00
CA GLU A 320 -4.77 32.15 -21.68
C GLU A 320 -4.43 32.13 -23.16
N ALA A 321 -3.28 31.58 -23.53
CA ALA A 321 -2.91 31.41 -24.93
C ALA A 321 -3.96 30.56 -25.68
N ALA A 322 -4.45 29.49 -25.06
CA ALA A 322 -5.52 28.67 -25.63
C ALA A 322 -6.87 29.39 -25.72
N VAL A 323 -7.18 30.28 -24.78
CA VAL A 323 -8.36 31.15 -24.88
C VAL A 323 -8.23 32.06 -26.10
N VAL A 324 -7.07 32.68 -26.32
CA VAL A 324 -6.82 33.55 -27.48
C VAL A 324 -6.97 32.77 -28.79
N GLU A 325 -6.33 31.61 -28.89
CA GLU A 325 -6.43 30.73 -30.07
C GLU A 325 -7.88 30.31 -30.36
N ALA A 326 -8.64 29.94 -29.33
CA ALA A 326 -10.05 29.60 -29.46
C ALA A 326 -10.90 30.79 -29.94
N GLN A 327 -10.56 32.02 -29.54
CA GLN A 327 -11.22 33.23 -30.02
C GLN A 327 -10.90 33.55 -31.48
N GLU A 328 -9.65 33.33 -31.91
CA GLU A 328 -9.25 33.47 -33.31
C GLU A 328 -10.01 32.48 -34.20
N ARG A 329 -10.12 31.22 -33.78
CA ARG A 329 -10.93 30.19 -34.48
C ARG A 329 -12.40 30.57 -34.61
N LEU A 330 -12.98 31.20 -33.59
CA LEU A 330 -14.34 31.74 -33.64
C LEU A 330 -14.47 32.89 -34.65
N ALA A 331 -13.50 33.81 -34.67
CA ALA A 331 -13.51 34.96 -35.58
C ALA A 331 -13.32 34.54 -37.05
N GLU A 332 -12.50 33.53 -37.31
CA GLU A 332 -12.24 32.99 -38.65
C GLU A 332 -13.30 32.02 -39.14
N GLY A 333 -14.18 31.55 -38.24
CA GLY A 333 -15.18 30.53 -38.55
C GLY A 333 -14.59 29.13 -38.79
N THR A 334 -13.40 28.85 -38.26
CA THR A 334 -12.63 27.60 -38.44
C THR A 334 -12.89 26.56 -37.33
N ALA A 335 -13.92 26.77 -36.50
CA ALA A 335 -14.36 25.83 -35.47
C ALA A 335 -15.17 24.65 -36.08
N GLU A 336 -14.55 23.85 -36.94
CA GLU A 336 -15.24 22.78 -37.69
C GLU A 336 -15.73 21.62 -36.81
N GLU A 337 -15.05 21.34 -35.69
CA GLU A 337 -15.33 20.18 -34.83
C GLU A 337 -16.21 20.51 -33.60
N VAL A 338 -16.35 21.79 -33.25
CA VAL A 338 -17.06 22.24 -32.05
C VAL A 338 -18.13 23.25 -32.45
N PRO A 339 -19.42 23.06 -32.09
CA PRO A 339 -20.46 24.05 -32.36
C PRO A 339 -20.04 25.42 -31.84
N VAL A 340 -20.18 26.47 -32.67
CA VAL A 340 -19.73 27.84 -32.37
C VAL A 340 -20.19 28.31 -30.98
N GLY A 341 -21.48 28.15 -30.65
CA GLY A 341 -22.01 28.55 -29.34
C GLY A 341 -21.45 27.74 -28.15
N ALA A 342 -21.02 26.49 -28.38
CA ALA A 342 -20.35 25.69 -27.35
C ALA A 342 -18.94 26.22 -27.09
N LEU A 343 -18.19 26.54 -28.15
CA LEU A 343 -16.86 27.12 -28.05
C LEU A 343 -16.89 28.51 -27.39
N GLU A 344 -17.86 29.36 -27.75
CA GLU A 344 -18.11 30.65 -27.07
C GLU A 344 -18.35 30.45 -25.56
N GLY A 345 -19.15 29.45 -25.20
CA GLY A 345 -19.40 29.07 -23.80
C GLY A 345 -18.14 28.62 -23.06
N HIS A 346 -17.29 27.81 -23.71
CA HIS A 346 -16.01 27.37 -23.15
C HIS A 346 -15.04 28.54 -22.94
N VAL A 347 -14.90 29.41 -23.92
CA VAL A 347 -14.07 30.64 -23.83
C VAL A 347 -14.53 31.53 -22.68
N SER A 348 -15.84 31.78 -22.56
CA SER A 348 -16.39 32.60 -21.49
C SER A 348 -16.12 32.00 -20.11
N ARG A 349 -16.34 30.69 -19.94
CA ARG A 349 -16.06 29.96 -18.69
C ARG A 349 -14.57 29.97 -18.34
N ALA A 350 -13.71 29.75 -19.32
CA ALA A 350 -12.27 29.77 -19.12
C ALA A 350 -11.81 31.15 -18.63
N ARG A 351 -12.19 32.23 -19.32
CA ARG A 351 -11.83 33.61 -18.89
C ARG A 351 -12.27 33.93 -17.47
N ALA A 352 -13.50 33.58 -17.10
CA ALA A 352 -13.99 33.79 -15.74
C ALA A 352 -13.19 32.99 -14.70
N THR A 353 -12.86 31.74 -15.02
CA THR A 353 -12.12 30.84 -14.11
C THR A 353 -10.66 31.27 -13.95
N LEU A 354 -9.98 31.62 -15.04
CA LEU A 354 -8.60 32.10 -15.02
C LEU A 354 -8.49 33.43 -14.23
N ALA A 355 -9.47 34.33 -14.39
CA ALA A 355 -9.54 35.55 -13.60
C ALA A 355 -9.71 35.26 -12.10
N ALA A 356 -10.64 34.37 -11.73
CA ALA A 356 -10.84 33.98 -10.33
C ALA A 356 -9.60 33.33 -9.71
N VAL A 357 -8.93 32.42 -10.44
CA VAL A 357 -7.69 31.79 -9.97
C VAL A 357 -6.57 32.82 -9.75
N ARG A 358 -6.45 33.85 -10.62
CA ARG A 358 -5.49 34.94 -10.41
C ARG A 358 -5.79 35.77 -9.17
N GLU A 359 -7.06 36.12 -8.96
CA GLU A 359 -7.48 36.87 -7.78
C GLU A 359 -7.19 36.10 -6.50
N GLU A 360 -7.50 34.80 -6.46
CA GLU A 360 -7.20 33.93 -5.33
C GLU A 360 -5.68 33.81 -5.09
N ALA A 361 -4.89 33.60 -6.14
CA ALA A 361 -3.43 33.53 -6.03
C ALA A 361 -2.82 34.84 -5.52
N ALA A 362 -3.35 35.99 -5.96
CA ALA A 362 -2.92 37.31 -5.50
C ALA A 362 -3.33 37.61 -4.05
N ALA A 363 -4.41 37.01 -3.55
CA ALA A 363 -4.83 37.12 -2.15
C ALA A 363 -3.91 36.34 -1.17
N GLY A 364 -3.05 35.45 -1.69
CA GLY A 364 -1.96 34.81 -0.96
C GLY A 364 -2.32 33.47 -0.30
N SER A 365 -3.51 33.32 0.28
CA SER A 365 -3.98 32.05 0.86
C SER A 365 -4.96 31.37 -0.09
N TYR A 366 -4.45 30.42 -0.90
CA TYR A 366 -5.24 29.64 -1.86
C TYR A 366 -4.81 28.17 -1.84
N ASP A 367 -5.52 27.32 -2.57
CA ASP A 367 -5.15 25.91 -2.80
C ASP A 367 -4.55 25.76 -4.20
N PRO A 368 -3.21 25.64 -4.32
CA PRO A 368 -2.55 25.55 -5.62
C PRO A 368 -2.92 24.30 -6.42
N LEU A 369 -3.18 23.17 -5.75
CA LEU A 369 -3.56 21.94 -6.46
C LEU A 369 -4.96 22.08 -7.06
N GLU A 370 -5.89 22.69 -6.32
CA GLU A 370 -7.24 22.99 -6.82
C GLU A 370 -7.25 24.08 -7.89
N ALA A 371 -6.38 25.10 -7.78
CA ALA A 371 -6.16 26.08 -8.84
C ALA A 371 -5.74 25.39 -10.15
N LEU A 372 -4.73 24.51 -10.11
CA LEU A 372 -4.27 23.77 -11.28
C LEU A 372 -5.36 22.87 -11.87
N ARG A 373 -6.18 22.22 -11.04
CA ARG A 373 -7.35 21.44 -11.50
C ARG A 373 -8.35 22.28 -12.26
N ARG A 374 -8.73 23.44 -11.70
CA ARG A 374 -9.70 24.33 -12.36
C ARG A 374 -9.18 24.87 -13.67
N VAL A 375 -7.90 25.24 -13.73
CA VAL A 375 -7.22 25.65 -14.97
C VAL A 375 -7.27 24.51 -15.99
N ALA A 376 -6.82 23.31 -15.62
CA ALA A 376 -6.85 22.13 -16.48
C ALA A 376 -8.24 21.83 -17.05
N MET A 377 -9.27 21.89 -16.19
CA MET A 377 -10.65 21.58 -16.55
C MET A 377 -11.23 22.56 -17.59
N VAL A 378 -10.91 23.84 -17.50
CA VAL A 378 -11.39 24.85 -18.47
C VAL A 378 -10.55 24.91 -19.73
N SER A 379 -9.29 24.45 -19.65
CA SER A 379 -8.34 24.34 -20.76
C SER A 379 -8.64 23.17 -21.68
N ALA A 380 -9.06 22.01 -21.14
CA ALA A 380 -9.27 20.81 -21.94
C ALA A 380 -10.27 20.98 -23.11
N PRO A 381 -11.44 21.64 -22.95
CA PRO A 381 -12.36 21.89 -24.06
C PRO A 381 -11.86 22.90 -25.10
N LEU A 382 -10.75 23.61 -24.81
CA LEU A 382 -10.08 24.52 -25.74
C LEU A 382 -8.96 23.81 -26.53
N GLY A 383 -8.66 22.54 -26.23
CA GLY A 383 -7.66 21.73 -26.93
C GLY A 383 -6.26 21.75 -26.28
N THR A 384 -6.13 22.27 -25.06
CA THR A 384 -4.87 22.26 -24.28
C THR A 384 -5.03 21.44 -23.01
N VAL A 385 -3.98 20.68 -22.67
CA VAL A 385 -3.87 19.97 -21.39
C VAL A 385 -2.59 20.46 -20.73
N PRO A 386 -2.68 21.40 -19.77
CA PRO A 386 -1.50 21.99 -19.15
C PRO A 386 -0.58 20.92 -18.57
N GLY A 387 0.75 21.10 -18.65
CA GLY A 387 1.71 20.13 -18.10
C GLY A 387 1.47 19.80 -16.61
N ALA A 388 0.85 20.75 -15.89
CA ALA A 388 0.43 20.64 -14.51
C ALA A 388 -0.64 19.56 -14.23
N VAL A 389 -1.43 19.10 -15.20
CA VAL A 389 -2.46 18.06 -14.98
C VAL A 389 -1.84 16.77 -14.45
N ARG A 390 -0.67 16.39 -14.98
CA ARG A 390 0.05 15.19 -14.53
C ARG A 390 0.50 15.28 -13.08
N LEU A 391 0.92 16.45 -12.64
CA LEU A 391 1.25 16.69 -11.23
C LEU A 391 0.02 16.42 -10.37
N VAL A 392 -1.12 17.05 -10.68
CA VAL A 392 -2.35 16.88 -9.91
C VAL A 392 -2.80 15.41 -9.88
N ALA A 393 -2.88 14.77 -11.05
CA ALA A 393 -3.32 13.39 -11.19
C ALA A 393 -2.45 12.41 -10.39
N ARG A 394 -1.12 12.60 -10.42
CA ARG A 394 -0.18 11.80 -9.64
C ARG A 394 -0.46 11.96 -8.15
N ARG A 395 -0.69 13.18 -7.67
CA ARG A 395 -0.98 13.43 -6.26
C ARG A 395 -2.31 12.88 -5.81
N ALA A 396 -3.36 13.00 -6.62
CA ALA A 396 -4.64 12.36 -6.35
C ALA A 396 -4.49 10.83 -6.27
N THR A 397 -3.74 10.23 -7.20
CA THR A 397 -3.49 8.79 -7.23
C THR A 397 -2.71 8.30 -6.01
N GLU A 398 -1.64 9.01 -5.63
CA GLU A 398 -0.85 8.73 -4.42
C GLU A 398 -1.70 8.86 -3.14
N ALA A 399 -2.55 9.89 -3.04
CA ALA A 399 -3.42 10.11 -1.89
C ALA A 399 -4.53 9.05 -1.77
N ALA A 400 -5.09 8.61 -2.90
CA ALA A 400 -6.05 7.51 -2.95
C ALA A 400 -5.38 6.19 -2.55
N ASP A 401 -4.18 5.91 -3.08
CA ASP A 401 -3.45 4.68 -2.74
C ASP A 401 -3.05 4.60 -1.27
N GLY A 402 -2.54 5.70 -0.70
CA GLY A 402 -2.21 5.76 0.72
C GLY A 402 -3.43 5.48 1.61
N PHE A 403 -4.60 6.01 1.24
CA PHE A 403 -5.84 5.77 1.98
C PHE A 403 -6.32 4.32 1.87
N VAL A 404 -6.37 3.78 0.65
CA VAL A 404 -6.73 2.38 0.42
C VAL A 404 -5.78 1.47 1.21
N GLY A 405 -4.48 1.76 1.23
CA GLY A 405 -3.49 0.95 1.95
C GLY A 405 -3.66 0.94 3.46
N THR A 406 -3.92 2.10 4.08
CA THR A 406 -4.04 2.24 5.54
C THR A 406 -5.43 1.97 6.10
N HIS A 407 -6.41 1.74 5.21
CA HIS A 407 -7.80 1.39 5.55
C HIS A 407 -8.28 0.13 4.82
N ARG A 408 -7.36 -0.70 4.32
CA ARG A 408 -7.66 -1.85 3.45
C ARG A 408 -8.62 -2.87 4.06
N GLY A 409 -8.71 -2.96 5.39
CA GLY A 409 -9.63 -3.85 6.08
C GLY A 409 -11.12 -3.46 5.92
N ALA A 410 -11.41 -2.21 5.57
CA ALA A 410 -12.78 -1.74 5.32
C ALA A 410 -13.06 -1.45 3.85
N VAL A 411 -12.03 -1.03 3.09
CA VAL A 411 -12.19 -0.65 1.68
C VAL A 411 -12.61 -1.87 0.86
N GLY A 412 -13.48 -1.68 -0.15
CA GLY A 412 -13.98 -2.74 -1.03
C GLY A 412 -13.27 -2.84 -2.37
N ALA A 413 -13.82 -3.68 -3.26
CA ALA A 413 -13.28 -3.90 -4.61
C ALA A 413 -13.48 -2.68 -5.54
N GLU A 414 -14.55 -1.92 -5.36
CA GLU A 414 -14.91 -0.80 -6.26
C GLU A 414 -13.86 0.33 -6.18
N ALA A 415 -13.56 0.80 -4.97
CA ALA A 415 -12.52 1.79 -4.74
C ALA A 415 -11.15 1.34 -5.28
N ARG A 416 -10.78 0.07 -5.03
CA ARG A 416 -9.53 -0.52 -5.54
C ARG A 416 -9.48 -0.58 -7.07
N THR A 417 -10.61 -0.88 -7.72
CA THR A 417 -10.72 -0.90 -9.18
C THR A 417 -10.50 0.51 -9.77
N ARG A 418 -11.16 1.53 -9.20
CA ARG A 418 -10.96 2.92 -9.61
C ARG A 418 -9.52 3.38 -9.40
N LEU A 419 -8.87 2.97 -8.32
CA LEU A 419 -7.45 3.26 -8.08
C LEU A 419 -6.53 2.59 -9.10
N ALA A 420 -6.80 1.33 -9.46
CA ALA A 420 -6.04 0.62 -10.48
C ALA A 420 -6.17 1.32 -11.85
N GLU A 421 -7.37 1.80 -12.17
CA GLU A 421 -7.61 2.54 -13.41
C GLU A 421 -6.91 3.91 -13.44
N ALA A 422 -6.96 4.65 -12.31
CA ALA A 422 -6.20 5.89 -12.16
C ALA A 422 -4.70 5.70 -12.43
N ARG A 423 -4.11 4.63 -11.90
CA ARG A 423 -2.69 4.29 -12.14
C ARG A 423 -2.40 3.97 -13.60
N ARG A 424 -3.30 3.24 -14.27
CA ARG A 424 -3.17 2.87 -15.69
C ARG A 424 -3.19 4.10 -16.59
N LEU A 425 -4.07 5.04 -16.29
CA LEU A 425 -4.28 6.26 -17.06
C LEU A 425 -3.27 7.36 -16.75
N LEU A 426 -2.53 7.28 -15.63
CA LEU A 426 -1.68 8.37 -15.15
C LEU A 426 -0.72 8.93 -16.22
N ASP A 427 -0.19 8.06 -17.08
CA ASP A 427 0.70 8.48 -18.17
C ASP A 427 -0.01 8.75 -19.50
N GLN A 428 -1.17 8.13 -19.72
CA GLN A 428 -1.93 8.12 -20.98
C GLN A 428 -2.93 9.29 -21.06
N ASP A 429 -3.75 9.43 -20.01
CA ASP A 429 -4.71 10.51 -19.83
C ASP A 429 -4.70 10.95 -18.35
N PRO A 430 -3.85 11.94 -18.00
CA PRO A 430 -3.77 12.43 -16.63
C PRO A 430 -5.08 13.07 -16.12
N ALA A 431 -5.90 13.65 -17.00
CA ALA A 431 -7.15 14.28 -16.57
C ALA A 431 -8.16 13.21 -16.13
N GLU A 432 -8.28 12.14 -16.91
CA GLU A 432 -9.11 10.99 -16.55
C GLU A 432 -8.54 10.26 -15.32
N ALA A 433 -7.22 10.14 -15.21
CA ALA A 433 -6.56 9.57 -14.03
C ALA A 433 -6.88 10.34 -12.74
N ASP A 434 -6.88 11.68 -12.75
CA ASP A 434 -7.29 12.50 -11.59
C ASP A 434 -8.73 12.21 -11.18
N ALA A 435 -9.65 12.12 -12.15
CA ALA A 435 -11.06 11.81 -11.90
C ALA A 435 -11.23 10.41 -11.26
N PHE A 436 -10.57 9.39 -11.80
CA PHE A 436 -10.60 8.03 -11.23
C PHE A 436 -9.97 7.98 -9.82
N ALA A 437 -8.87 8.69 -9.60
CA ALA A 437 -8.22 8.73 -8.29
C ALA A 437 -9.12 9.37 -7.22
N ARG A 438 -9.79 10.48 -7.55
CA ARG A 438 -10.76 11.12 -6.66
C ARG A 438 -11.94 10.21 -6.36
N GLN A 439 -12.49 9.55 -7.38
CA GLN A 439 -13.58 8.61 -7.19
C GLN A 439 -13.16 7.42 -6.30
N ALA A 440 -11.95 6.89 -6.52
CA ALA A 440 -11.39 5.84 -5.67
C ALA A 440 -11.32 6.26 -4.21
N ARG A 441 -10.86 7.49 -3.95
CA ARG A 441 -10.77 8.07 -2.61
C ARG A 441 -12.15 8.25 -1.98
N GLU A 442 -13.11 8.83 -2.70
CA GLU A 442 -14.47 9.06 -2.20
C GLU A 442 -15.19 7.75 -1.85
N LEU A 443 -15.03 6.72 -2.70
CA LEU A 443 -15.56 5.37 -2.45
C LEU A 443 -14.89 4.73 -1.24
N ALA A 444 -13.56 4.80 -1.14
CA ALA A 444 -12.84 4.25 0.00
C ALA A 444 -13.26 4.92 1.32
N GLU A 445 -13.42 6.24 1.34
CA GLU A 445 -13.91 6.96 2.51
C GLU A 445 -15.35 6.57 2.88
N ARG A 446 -16.19 6.32 1.87
CA ARG A 446 -17.54 5.81 2.08
C ARG A 446 -17.50 4.42 2.70
N ASP A 447 -16.66 3.53 2.20
CA ASP A 447 -16.49 2.18 2.73
C ASP A 447 -16.05 2.22 4.20
N VAL A 448 -15.08 3.08 4.55
CA VAL A 448 -14.64 3.27 5.94
C VAL A 448 -15.77 3.81 6.83
N ARG A 449 -16.55 4.80 6.35
CA ARG A 449 -17.71 5.31 7.09
C ARG A 449 -18.78 4.25 7.31
N VAL A 450 -19.06 3.43 6.30
CA VAL A 450 -20.06 2.35 6.37
C VAL A 450 -19.60 1.21 7.26
N HIS A 451 -18.31 0.86 7.21
CA HIS A 451 -17.71 -0.13 8.10
C HIS A 451 -17.84 0.28 9.58
N GLY A 452 -17.71 1.57 9.86
CA GLY A 452 -17.87 2.13 11.20
C GLY A 452 -16.71 1.71 12.13
N ASN A 453 -16.93 1.84 13.44
CA ASN A 453 -15.99 1.37 14.45
C ASN A 453 -16.54 0.13 15.16
N PRO A 454 -16.15 -1.10 14.77
CA PRO A 454 -16.62 -2.33 15.42
C PRO A 454 -16.20 -2.44 16.89
N TYR A 455 -15.27 -1.60 17.35
CA TYR A 455 -14.74 -1.59 18.72
C TYR A 455 -15.23 -0.40 19.56
N GLY A 456 -16.18 0.39 19.04
CA GLY A 456 -16.78 1.51 19.77
C GLY A 456 -17.65 1.04 20.95
N GLY A 457 -17.37 1.53 22.16
CA GLY A 457 -18.25 1.36 23.33
C GLY A 457 -17.84 0.30 24.37
N ARG A 458 -16.67 -0.33 24.22
CA ARG A 458 -16.16 -1.30 25.21
C ARG A 458 -14.84 -0.80 25.81
N PRO A 459 -14.79 -0.46 27.12
CA PRO A 459 -13.61 0.14 27.79
C PRO A 459 -12.38 -0.78 27.88
N GLU A 460 -12.51 -2.04 27.45
CA GLU A 460 -11.47 -3.08 27.51
C GLU A 460 -10.60 -3.14 26.24
N HIS A 461 -10.90 -2.39 25.18
CA HIS A 461 -10.09 -2.41 23.96
C HIS A 461 -8.82 -1.59 24.14
N THR A 462 -7.67 -2.22 23.92
CA THR A 462 -6.39 -1.53 23.89
C THR A 462 -6.38 -0.50 22.77
N ASN A 463 -6.02 0.74 23.10
CA ASN A 463 -5.86 1.85 22.17
C ASN A 463 -5.10 1.39 20.89
N GLY A 464 -5.59 1.76 19.70
CA GLY A 464 -4.98 1.42 18.42
C GLY A 464 -5.41 0.10 17.75
N VAL A 465 -6.14 -0.80 18.42
CA VAL A 465 -6.61 -2.06 17.80
C VAL A 465 -7.60 -1.81 16.66
N ALA A 466 -8.55 -0.89 16.87
CA ALA A 466 -9.53 -0.54 15.84
C ALA A 466 -8.83 -0.05 14.57
N GLY A 467 -7.79 0.77 14.74
CA GLY A 467 -6.92 1.19 13.67
C GLY A 467 -6.20 0.02 12.98
N ALA A 468 -5.61 -0.90 13.76
CA ALA A 468 -4.90 -2.05 13.20
C ALA A 468 -5.80 -2.98 12.37
N VAL A 469 -7.04 -3.18 12.79
CA VAL A 469 -8.04 -3.99 12.06
C VAL A 469 -8.53 -3.24 10.82
N LEU A 470 -8.85 -1.95 10.95
CA LEU A 470 -9.24 -1.10 9.83
C LEU A 470 -8.15 -1.04 8.76
N GLY A 471 -6.89 -0.98 9.19
CA GLY A 471 -5.73 -1.05 8.31
C GLY A 471 -5.40 -2.44 7.79
N GLY A 472 -6.12 -3.50 8.18
CA GLY A 472 -5.79 -4.86 7.77
C GLY A 472 -4.37 -5.30 8.17
N ILE A 473 -3.83 -4.74 9.26
CA ILE A 473 -2.64 -5.26 9.94
C ILE A 473 -3.03 -6.58 10.62
N LEU A 474 -4.17 -6.55 11.31
CA LEU A 474 -4.81 -7.74 11.86
C LEU A 474 -5.94 -8.22 10.95
N LEU A 475 -6.02 -9.54 10.76
CA LEU A 475 -7.05 -10.17 9.94
C LEU A 475 -8.32 -10.38 10.76
N GLY A 476 -9.40 -9.66 10.41
CA GLY A 476 -10.66 -9.62 11.17
C GLY A 476 -11.65 -10.78 10.95
N ASP A 477 -11.38 -11.68 9.99
CA ASP A 477 -12.29 -12.77 9.63
C ASP A 477 -11.79 -14.12 10.15
N LEU A 478 -12.22 -14.50 11.36
CA LEU A 478 -12.36 -15.92 11.73
C LEU A 478 -13.85 -16.17 12.01
N PRO A 479 -14.54 -17.04 11.23
CA PRO A 479 -15.99 -17.23 11.30
C PRO A 479 -16.55 -17.73 12.64
N ASP A 480 -15.73 -18.24 13.55
CA ASP A 480 -16.18 -18.86 14.79
C ASP A 480 -15.20 -18.55 15.94
N ALA A 481 -15.33 -17.40 16.60
CA ALA A 481 -14.51 -17.11 17.78
C ALA A 481 -15.25 -16.24 18.81
N GLU A 482 -16.25 -16.81 19.48
CA GLU A 482 -16.83 -16.26 20.70
C GLU A 482 -15.85 -16.29 21.91
N ALA A 483 -14.57 -16.69 21.73
CA ALA A 483 -13.62 -16.87 22.83
C ALA A 483 -12.30 -16.06 22.79
N GLU A 484 -11.96 -15.33 21.72
CA GLU A 484 -10.68 -14.57 21.61
C GLU A 484 -10.85 -13.06 21.38
N ALA A 485 -11.89 -12.46 21.96
CA ALA A 485 -12.25 -11.05 21.79
C ALA A 485 -11.22 -10.01 22.31
N LEU A 486 -10.01 -10.42 22.70
CA LEU A 486 -9.00 -9.54 23.33
C LEU A 486 -7.72 -9.33 22.49
N THR A 487 -7.55 -10.00 21.34
CA THR A 487 -6.29 -9.95 20.55
C THR A 487 -6.44 -9.50 19.10
N GLY A 488 -7.66 -9.31 18.58
CA GLY A 488 -7.88 -8.65 17.28
C GLY A 488 -7.54 -9.48 16.03
N GLY A 489 -7.31 -10.79 16.16
CA GLY A 489 -6.98 -11.68 15.03
C GLY A 489 -5.48 -11.82 14.77
N ALA A 490 -5.10 -12.74 13.89
CA ALA A 490 -3.71 -12.95 13.51
C ALA A 490 -3.23 -11.81 12.58
N PRO A 491 -1.97 -11.34 12.70
CA PRO A 491 -1.43 -10.38 11.75
C PRO A 491 -1.28 -11.02 10.36
N GLY A 492 -1.49 -10.22 9.32
CA GLY A 492 -1.15 -10.64 7.96
C GLY A 492 0.34 -10.93 7.83
N SER A 493 0.69 -11.96 7.06
CA SER A 493 2.08 -12.31 6.75
C SER A 493 2.28 -12.40 5.23
N PHE A 494 3.52 -12.23 4.76
CA PHE A 494 3.90 -12.42 3.36
C PHE A 494 3.36 -13.75 2.84
N GLY A 495 2.70 -13.72 1.70
CA GLY A 495 2.05 -14.90 1.14
C GLY A 495 0.70 -14.57 0.51
N GLY A 496 0.14 -15.54 -0.20
CA GLY A 496 -1.19 -15.45 -0.77
C GLY A 496 -2.28 -15.84 0.23
N PRO A 497 -3.53 -15.97 -0.24
CA PRO A 497 -4.67 -16.28 0.61
C PRO A 497 -4.52 -17.58 1.42
N ALA A 498 -3.77 -18.57 0.92
CA ALA A 498 -3.61 -19.84 1.62
C ALA A 498 -2.61 -19.77 2.79
N THR A 499 -1.64 -18.86 2.74
CA THR A 499 -0.54 -18.80 3.73
C THR A 499 -0.50 -17.51 4.54
N ARG A 500 -1.22 -16.45 4.17
CA ARG A 500 -1.18 -15.14 4.85
C ARG A 500 -1.55 -15.17 6.33
N ALA A 501 -2.33 -16.15 6.77
CA ALA A 501 -2.77 -16.32 8.15
C ALA A 501 -2.01 -17.42 8.92
N ARG A 502 -0.97 -18.04 8.33
CA ARG A 502 -0.27 -19.21 8.87
C ARG A 502 0.37 -19.02 10.24
N ARG A 503 0.59 -17.76 10.65
CA ARG A 503 1.18 -17.43 11.95
C ARG A 503 0.14 -17.40 13.08
N GLY A 504 -1.16 -17.42 12.77
CA GLY A 504 -2.20 -17.50 13.79
C GLY A 504 -1.99 -18.69 14.72
N LEU A 505 -2.30 -18.50 16.00
CA LEU A 505 -2.29 -19.61 16.96
C LEU A 505 -3.35 -20.62 16.50
N ALA A 506 -2.98 -21.89 16.39
CA ALA A 506 -3.97 -22.95 16.27
C ALA A 506 -4.85 -22.96 17.54
N PRO A 507 -6.16 -23.24 17.42
CA PRO A 507 -7.07 -23.27 18.57
C PRO A 507 -6.64 -24.27 19.65
#